data_AF-Q4W1S2-F1
#
_entry.id   AF-Q4W1S2-F1
#
_cell.length_a   1.000
_cell.length_b   1.000
_cell.length_c   1.000
_cell.angle_alpha   90.00
_cell.angle_beta   90.00
_cell.angle_gamma   90.00
#
_symmetry.space_group_name_H-M   'P 1'
#
loop_
_entity.id
_entity.type
_entity.pdbx_description
1 polymer ?
#
loop_
_entity_poly.entity_id
_entity_poly.type
_entity_poly.pdbx_seq_one_letter_code
_entity_poly.pdbx_strand_id
1 'polypeptide(L)'
;MSENRLPDYLDHIQQAATDARSFVEGMARDDFLADKCTQQAVIMSLIVIGEAATKVMDGYAEFTQAHADVPWRSMRNMRNRMAHGYFDINLDVVWETVQQWLPELLKQLPAVRLDANDPAVKAYPHEEAMQVVQERIDRAKGKPC
;
A
#
# COMPACT_ATOMS: atom_id res chain seq x y z
N MET A 1 10.75 1.83 -24.09
CA MET A 1 11.41 2.44 -22.92
C MET A 1 10.46 2.27 -21.76
N SER A 2 10.72 1.33 -20.86
CA SER A 2 9.83 1.11 -19.71
C SER A 2 9.93 2.30 -18.77
N GLU A 3 8.84 3.02 -18.58
CA GLU A 3 8.76 4.20 -17.72
C GLU A 3 8.93 3.78 -16.25
N ASN A 4 9.75 4.51 -15.48
CA ASN A 4 9.92 4.24 -14.05
C ASN A 4 8.62 4.59 -13.30
N ARG A 5 7.88 3.56 -12.86
CA ARG A 5 6.60 3.67 -12.14
C ARG A 5 6.73 3.84 -10.63
N LEU A 6 7.92 3.70 -10.05
CA LEU A 6 8.16 3.83 -8.61
C LEU A 6 7.60 5.14 -8.04
N PRO A 7 7.93 6.32 -8.63
CA PRO A 7 7.28 7.60 -8.33
C PRO A 7 5.76 7.51 -8.15
N ASP A 8 5.08 6.93 -9.14
CA ASP A 8 3.61 6.85 -9.15
C ASP A 8 3.07 5.90 -8.08
N TYR A 9 3.77 4.79 -7.79
CA TYR A 9 3.35 3.89 -6.73
C TYR A 9 3.46 4.54 -5.35
N LEU A 10 4.53 5.31 -5.11
CA LEU A 10 4.67 6.08 -3.87
C LEU A 10 3.59 7.15 -3.75
N ASP A 11 3.27 7.84 -4.84
CA ASP A 11 2.18 8.83 -4.87
C ASP A 11 0.83 8.18 -4.59
N HIS A 12 0.55 6.99 -5.14
CA HIS A 12 -0.66 6.23 -4.83
C HIS A 12 -0.75 5.84 -3.35
N ILE A 13 0.36 5.41 -2.72
CA ILE A 13 0.39 5.09 -1.29
C ILE A 13 0.09 6.36 -0.48
N GLN A 14 0.75 7.47 -0.80
CA GLN A 14 0.59 8.73 -0.08
C GLN A 14 -0.84 9.28 -0.20
N GLN A 15 -1.41 9.27 -1.41
CA GLN A 15 -2.77 9.76 -1.64
C GLN A 15 -3.78 8.90 -0.90
N ALA A 16 -3.72 7.56 -1.04
CA ALA A 16 -4.65 6.67 -0.37
C ALA A 16 -4.54 6.75 1.17
N ALA A 17 -3.33 6.91 1.71
CA ALA A 17 -3.14 7.13 3.14
C ALA A 17 -3.75 8.47 3.60
N THR A 18 -3.64 9.52 2.78
CA THR A 18 -4.25 10.82 3.06
C THR A 18 -5.78 10.74 3.03
N ASP A 19 -6.35 10.09 2.01
CA ASP A 19 -7.79 9.91 1.85
C ASP A 19 -8.38 9.09 3.01
N ALA A 20 -7.75 7.97 3.38
CA ALA A 20 -8.22 7.17 4.51
C ALA A 20 -8.31 7.98 5.81
N ARG A 21 -7.36 8.89 6.04
CA ARG A 21 -7.37 9.76 7.22
C ARG A 21 -8.42 10.86 7.14
N SER A 22 -8.64 11.44 5.96
CA SER A 22 -9.65 12.50 5.80
C SER A 22 -11.08 11.99 5.98
N PHE A 23 -11.36 10.73 5.59
CA PHE A 23 -12.67 10.12 5.79
C PHE A 23 -13.06 9.95 7.27
N VAL A 24 -12.10 9.87 8.17
CA VAL A 24 -12.33 9.69 9.61
C VAL A 24 -11.99 10.93 10.44
N GLU A 25 -11.71 12.06 9.77
CA GLU A 25 -11.34 13.29 10.46
C GLU A 25 -12.49 13.80 11.35
N GLY A 26 -12.19 14.03 12.63
CA GLY A 26 -13.20 14.45 13.62
C GLY A 26 -14.21 13.36 14.02
N MET A 27 -14.09 12.15 13.48
CA MET A 27 -15.00 11.04 13.78
C MET A 27 -14.57 10.32 15.06
N ALA A 28 -15.52 9.96 15.93
CA ALA A 28 -15.25 9.04 17.03
C ALA A 28 -15.25 7.59 16.53
N ARG A 29 -14.61 6.69 17.29
CA ARG A 29 -14.51 5.27 16.91
C ARG A 29 -15.88 4.61 16.75
N ASP A 30 -16.82 4.89 17.65
CA ASP A 30 -18.14 4.28 17.60
C ASP A 30 -18.96 4.77 16.40
N ASP A 31 -18.77 6.03 15.98
CA ASP A 31 -19.36 6.57 14.76
C ASP A 31 -18.81 5.86 13.52
N PHE A 32 -17.50 5.63 13.47
CA PHE A 32 -16.86 4.85 12.41
C PHE A 32 -17.41 3.41 12.34
N LEU A 33 -17.59 2.75 13.49
CA LEU A 33 -18.14 1.40 13.56
C LEU A 33 -19.62 1.33 13.13
N ALA A 34 -20.37 2.44 13.24
CA ALA A 34 -21.74 2.55 12.77
C ALA A 34 -21.86 2.95 11.29
N ASP A 35 -20.85 3.61 10.72
CA ASP A 35 -20.89 4.11 9.33
C ASP A 35 -20.20 3.17 8.33
N LYS A 36 -21.01 2.32 7.71
CA LYS A 36 -20.56 1.37 6.67
C LYS A 36 -19.97 2.05 5.45
N CYS A 37 -20.43 3.25 5.08
CA CYS A 37 -19.91 3.95 3.90
C CYS A 37 -18.45 4.37 4.14
N THR A 38 -18.20 4.99 5.29
CA THR A 38 -16.85 5.38 5.72
C THR A 38 -15.94 4.16 5.88
N GLN A 39 -16.43 3.05 6.47
CA GLN A 39 -15.68 1.80 6.55
C GLN A 39 -15.22 1.31 5.17
N GLN A 40 -16.13 1.28 4.19
CA GLN A 40 -15.81 0.83 2.84
C GLN A 40 -14.81 1.74 2.14
N ALA A 41 -14.95 3.06 2.30
CA ALA A 41 -14.00 4.04 1.75
C ALA A 41 -12.59 3.84 2.33
N VAL A 42 -12.49 3.69 3.65
CA VAL A 42 -11.21 3.43 4.34
C VAL A 42 -10.60 2.10 3.90
N ILE A 43 -11.38 1.02 3.87
CA ILE A 43 -10.90 -0.31 3.46
C ILE A 43 -10.37 -0.26 2.02
N MET A 44 -11.05 0.45 1.12
CA MET A 44 -10.57 0.60 -0.26
C MET A 44 -9.22 1.32 -0.29
N SER A 45 -9.07 2.43 0.44
CA SER A 45 -7.78 3.13 0.52
C SER A 45 -6.65 2.22 1.05
N LEU A 46 -6.92 1.41 2.07
CA LEU A 46 -5.92 0.47 2.61
C LEU A 46 -5.54 -0.63 1.60
N ILE A 47 -6.48 -1.09 0.78
CA ILE A 47 -6.19 -2.02 -0.34
C ILE A 47 -5.30 -1.36 -1.39
N VAL A 48 -5.57 -0.10 -1.77
CA VAL A 48 -4.73 0.65 -2.73
C VAL A 48 -3.31 0.77 -2.22
N ILE A 49 -3.14 1.12 -0.94
CA ILE A 49 -1.82 1.19 -0.27
C ILE A 49 -1.09 -0.15 -0.40
N GLY A 50 -1.74 -1.25 -0.05
CA GLY A 50 -1.09 -2.56 -0.09
C GLY A 50 -0.79 -3.08 -1.51
N GLU A 51 -1.62 -2.74 -2.49
CA GLU A 51 -1.37 -3.08 -3.90
C GLU A 51 -0.15 -2.30 -4.43
N ALA A 52 -0.10 -0.99 -4.21
CA ALA A 52 1.04 -0.16 -4.61
C ALA A 52 2.33 -0.60 -3.90
N ALA A 53 2.28 -0.88 -2.60
CA ALA A 53 3.43 -1.42 -1.85
C ALA A 53 3.91 -2.76 -2.41
N THR A 54 2.99 -3.63 -2.86
CA THR A 54 3.34 -4.90 -3.50
C THR A 54 4.10 -4.67 -4.81
N LYS A 55 3.66 -3.72 -5.64
CA LYS A 55 4.36 -3.36 -6.89
C LYS A 55 5.74 -2.78 -6.62
N VAL A 56 5.89 -1.95 -5.58
CA VAL A 56 7.21 -1.42 -5.17
C VAL A 56 8.13 -2.57 -4.73
N MET A 57 7.67 -3.47 -3.87
CA MET A 57 8.47 -4.60 -3.38
C MET A 57 8.88 -5.58 -4.47
N ASP A 58 7.99 -5.90 -5.40
CA ASP A 58 8.26 -6.87 -6.45
C ASP A 58 9.07 -6.24 -7.60
N GLY A 59 8.94 -4.93 -7.83
CA GLY A 59 9.58 -4.18 -8.92
C GLY A 59 10.91 -3.49 -8.58
N TYR A 60 11.12 -3.14 -7.31
CA TYR A 60 12.18 -2.24 -6.85
C TYR A 60 12.78 -2.73 -5.53
N ALA A 61 13.32 -3.96 -5.54
CA ALA A 61 13.78 -4.64 -4.33
C ALA A 61 14.87 -3.87 -3.59
N GLU A 62 15.86 -3.33 -4.29
CA GLU A 62 16.97 -2.56 -3.74
C GLU A 62 16.49 -1.26 -3.09
N PHE A 63 15.50 -0.60 -3.70
CA PHE A 63 14.86 0.57 -3.11
C PHE A 63 14.17 0.22 -1.79
N THR A 64 13.43 -0.88 -1.74
CA THR A 64 12.80 -1.32 -0.48
C THR A 64 13.81 -1.77 0.59
N GLN A 65 15.00 -2.23 0.18
CA GLN A 65 16.09 -2.56 1.12
C GLN A 65 16.76 -1.30 1.68
N ALA A 66 16.92 -0.26 0.84
CA ALA A 66 17.43 1.04 1.28
C ALA A 66 16.46 1.76 2.24
N HIS A 67 15.15 1.57 2.05
CA HIS A 67 14.07 2.12 2.88
C HIS A 67 13.38 1.04 3.73
N ALA A 68 14.17 0.30 4.52
CA ALA A 68 13.68 -0.82 5.33
C ALA A 68 12.85 -0.40 6.57
N ASP A 69 12.91 0.88 6.93
CA ASP A 69 12.09 1.51 7.97
C ASP A 69 10.62 1.67 7.55
N VAL A 70 10.35 1.80 6.26
CA VAL A 70 8.99 1.82 5.72
C VAL A 70 8.38 0.41 5.79
N PRO A 71 7.15 0.26 6.33
CA PRO A 71 6.55 -1.05 6.60
C PRO A 71 5.95 -1.73 5.35
N TRP A 72 6.72 -1.88 4.28
CA TRP A 72 6.28 -2.43 2.97
C TRP A 72 5.54 -3.77 3.09
N ARG A 73 6.13 -4.71 3.84
CA ARG A 73 5.57 -6.05 4.06
C ARG A 73 4.23 -5.98 4.80
N SER A 74 4.10 -5.10 5.78
CA SER A 74 2.85 -4.93 6.53
C SER A 74 1.75 -4.38 5.64
N MET A 75 2.05 -3.40 4.77
CA MET A 75 1.10 -2.87 3.79
C MET A 75 0.60 -3.96 2.82
N ARG A 76 1.52 -4.78 2.27
CA ARG A 76 1.16 -5.93 1.43
C ARG A 76 0.28 -6.96 2.17
N ASN A 77 0.65 -7.31 3.40
CA ASN A 77 -0.08 -8.28 4.21
C ASN A 77 -1.50 -7.79 4.56
N MET A 78 -1.66 -6.49 4.81
CA MET A 78 -2.96 -5.86 5.06
C MET A 78 -3.90 -6.03 3.87
N ARG A 79 -3.44 -5.73 2.65
CA ARG A 79 -4.23 -5.97 1.42
C ARG A 79 -4.61 -7.44 1.26
N ASN A 80 -3.71 -8.37 1.56
CA ASN A 80 -4.02 -9.80 1.48
C ASN A 80 -5.11 -10.20 2.48
N ARG A 81 -5.05 -9.67 3.71
CA ARG A 81 -6.06 -9.94 4.74
C ARG A 81 -7.42 -9.38 4.37
N MET A 82 -7.47 -8.18 3.81
CA MET A 82 -8.72 -7.54 3.37
C MET A 82 -9.32 -8.20 2.11
N ALA A 83 -8.48 -8.66 1.18
CA ALA A 83 -8.92 -9.29 -0.06
C ALA A 83 -9.42 -10.73 0.13
N HIS A 84 -8.86 -11.48 1.08
CA HIS A 84 -9.21 -12.89 1.32
C HIS A 84 -10.16 -13.11 2.50
N GLY A 85 -10.39 -12.10 3.35
CA GLY A 85 -11.22 -12.19 4.54
C GLY A 85 -12.27 -11.09 4.65
N TYR A 86 -12.80 -10.58 3.54
CA TYR A 86 -13.69 -9.41 3.53
C TYR A 86 -14.97 -9.56 4.38
N PHE A 87 -15.41 -10.78 4.69
CA PHE A 87 -16.51 -11.05 5.62
C PHE A 87 -16.12 -10.89 7.10
N ASP A 88 -14.84 -11.06 7.45
CA ASP A 88 -14.32 -11.05 8.83
C ASP A 88 -13.26 -9.96 9.03
N ILE A 89 -13.38 -8.83 8.33
CA ILE A 89 -12.49 -7.69 8.56
C ILE A 89 -12.74 -7.17 9.97
N ASN A 90 -11.71 -7.25 10.81
CA ASN A 90 -11.73 -6.63 12.13
C ASN A 90 -11.63 -5.10 11.97
N LEU A 91 -12.77 -4.42 12.11
CA LEU A 91 -12.87 -2.96 11.97
C LEU A 91 -12.09 -2.19 13.03
N ASP A 92 -11.80 -2.81 14.17
CA ASP A 92 -10.96 -2.19 15.21
C ASP A 92 -9.51 -2.07 14.74
N VAL A 93 -9.02 -3.09 14.03
CA VAL A 93 -7.69 -3.07 13.39
C VAL A 93 -7.65 -2.05 12.27
N VAL A 94 -8.73 -1.92 11.49
CA VAL A 94 -8.85 -0.88 10.45
C VAL A 94 -8.75 0.52 11.10
N TRP A 95 -9.54 0.76 12.14
CA TRP A 95 -9.52 2.02 12.87
C TRP A 95 -8.13 2.35 13.44
N GLU A 96 -7.50 1.40 14.13
CA GLU A 96 -6.16 1.56 14.68
C GLU A 96 -5.12 1.85 13.59
N THR A 97 -5.21 1.17 12.45
CA THR A 97 -4.33 1.40 11.30
C THR A 97 -4.44 2.85 10.84
N VAL A 98 -5.65 3.37 10.65
CA VAL A 98 -5.85 4.75 10.19
C VAL A 98 -5.37 5.78 11.21
N GLN A 99 -5.57 5.52 12.50
CA GLN A 99 -5.27 6.49 13.56
C GLN A 99 -3.82 6.48 14.04
N GLN A 100 -3.11 5.36 13.93
CA GLN A 100 -1.74 5.23 14.47
C GLN A 100 -0.70 5.00 13.37
N TRP A 101 -0.99 4.13 12.40
CA TRP A 101 0.01 3.69 11.43
C TRP A 101 0.10 4.64 10.23
N LEU A 102 -1.04 5.06 9.66
CA LEU A 102 -1.04 5.97 8.52
C LEU A 102 -0.40 7.34 8.81
N PRO A 103 -0.57 7.97 9.99
CA PRO A 103 0.13 9.22 10.30
C PRO A 103 1.65 9.05 10.29
N GLU A 104 2.16 7.91 10.75
CA GLU A 104 3.61 7.65 10.76
C GLU A 104 4.13 7.37 9.35
N LEU A 105 3.41 6.57 8.56
CA LEU A 105 3.71 6.35 7.15
C LEU A 105 3.77 7.66 6.36
N LEU A 106 2.81 8.57 6.57
CA LEU A 106 2.76 9.88 5.89
C LEU A 106 3.94 10.80 6.25
N LYS A 107 4.58 10.63 7.41
CA LYS A 107 5.81 11.37 7.74
C LYS A 107 7.02 10.85 6.98
N GLN A 108 7.06 9.56 6.68
CA GLN A 108 8.19 8.89 6.03
C GLN A 108 8.18 9.08 4.51
N LEU A 109 6.99 9.00 3.89
CA LEU A 109 6.84 9.01 2.43
C LEU A 109 7.49 10.20 1.70
N PRO A 110 7.45 11.45 2.19
CA PRO A 110 8.08 12.57 1.49
C PRO A 110 9.59 12.39 1.27
N ALA A 111 10.31 11.87 2.27
CA ALA A 111 11.75 11.61 2.15
C ALA A 111 12.01 10.48 1.13
N VAL A 112 11.29 9.36 1.28
CA VAL A 112 11.35 8.20 0.37
C VAL A 112 11.03 8.61 -1.08
N ARG A 113 10.07 9.53 -1.26
CA ARG A 113 9.65 10.00 -2.58
C ARG A 113 10.70 10.84 -3.30
N LEU A 114 11.52 11.59 -2.56
CA LEU A 114 12.64 12.36 -3.13
C LEU A 114 13.70 11.42 -3.70
N ASP A 115 14.03 10.35 -2.98
CA ASP A 115 15.04 9.37 -3.40
C ASP A 115 14.59 8.57 -4.62
N ALA A 116 13.28 8.33 -4.78
CA ALA A 116 12.71 7.69 -5.98
C ALA A 116 12.89 8.50 -7.28
N ASN A 117 13.19 9.81 -7.19
CA ASN A 117 13.46 10.65 -8.36
C ASN A 117 14.94 10.64 -8.78
N ASP A 118 15.82 9.99 -8.01
CA ASP A 118 17.24 9.88 -8.30
C ASP A 118 17.47 9.13 -9.65
N PRO A 119 18.28 9.70 -10.57
CA PRO A 119 18.63 9.05 -11.84
C PRO A 119 19.17 7.62 -11.70
N ALA A 120 19.85 7.29 -10.59
CA ALA A 120 20.36 5.95 -10.33
C ALA A 120 19.24 4.92 -10.12
N VAL A 121 18.10 5.33 -9.55
CA VAL A 121 16.91 4.50 -9.37
C VAL A 121 16.10 4.38 -10.67
N LYS A 122 16.19 5.36 -11.59
CA LYS A 122 15.49 5.35 -12.88
C LYS A 122 16.03 4.31 -13.87
N ALA A 123 17.25 3.79 -13.68
CA ALA A 123 17.88 2.83 -14.58
C ALA A 123 17.34 1.39 -14.44
N TYR A 124 16.45 1.12 -13.47
CA TYR A 124 15.89 -0.21 -13.25
C TYR A 124 14.96 -0.64 -14.40
N PRO A 125 15.24 -1.78 -15.08
CA PRO A 125 14.41 -2.27 -16.17
C PRO A 125 13.07 -2.78 -15.62
N HIS A 126 12.07 -1.91 -15.66
CA HIS A 126 10.71 -2.15 -15.13
C HIS A 126 9.97 -3.28 -15.88
N GLU A 127 10.34 -3.56 -17.14
CA GLU A 127 9.71 -4.58 -17.97
C GLU A 127 9.98 -6.01 -17.46
N GLU A 128 11.23 -6.31 -17.09
CA GLU A 128 11.62 -7.62 -16.51
C GLU A 128 10.98 -7.81 -15.13
N ALA A 129 10.98 -6.77 -14.30
CA ALA A 129 10.43 -6.86 -12.95
C ALA A 129 8.90 -7.05 -12.97
N MET A 130 8.18 -6.35 -13.85
CA MET A 130 6.73 -6.53 -14.03
C MET A 130 6.37 -7.89 -14.62
N GLN A 131 7.21 -8.46 -15.50
CA GLN A 131 7.02 -9.82 -15.99
C GLN A 131 7.15 -10.84 -14.85
N VAL A 132 8.15 -10.68 -13.97
CA VAL A 132 8.29 -11.51 -12.75
C VAL A 132 7.10 -11.35 -11.80
N VAL A 133 6.56 -10.13 -11.65
CA VAL A 133 5.34 -9.88 -10.85
C VAL A 133 4.14 -10.62 -11.46
N GLN A 134 3.95 -10.52 -12.77
CA GLN A 134 2.84 -11.15 -13.48
C GLN A 134 2.92 -12.68 -13.38
N GLU A 135 4.10 -13.26 -13.57
CA GLU A 135 4.34 -14.70 -13.38
C GLU A 135 4.04 -15.17 -11.95
N ARG A 136 4.39 -14.37 -10.93
CA ARG A 136 4.06 -14.67 -9.52
C ARG A 136 2.56 -14.62 -9.26
N ILE A 137 1.85 -13.63 -9.83
CA ILE A 137 0.39 -13.51 -9.75
C ILE A 137 -0.28 -14.73 -10.40
N ASP A 138 0.18 -15.13 -11.58
CA ASP A 138 -0.41 -16.25 -12.32
C ASP A 138 -0.15 -17.59 -11.62
N ARG A 139 1.05 -17.76 -11.03
CA ARG A 139 1.37 -18.92 -10.18
C ARG A 139 0.51 -18.97 -8.91
N ALA A 140 0.19 -17.82 -8.31
CA ALA A 140 -0.66 -17.76 -7.12
C ALA A 140 -2.13 -18.11 -7.42
N LYS A 141 -2.63 -17.78 -8.62
CA LYS A 141 -3.99 -18.12 -9.07
C LYS A 141 -4.16 -19.60 -9.45
N GLY A 142 -3.07 -20.33 -9.69
CA GLY A 142 -3.08 -21.74 -10.13
C GLY A 142 -2.95 -22.80 -9.02
N LYS A 143 -2.84 -22.42 -7.74
CA LYS A 143 -2.77 -23.39 -6.63
C LYS A 143 -4.19 -23.74 -6.14
N PRO A 144 -4.59 -25.03 -6.11
CA PRO A 144 -5.80 -25.44 -5.41
C PRO A 144 -5.64 -25.16 -3.91
N CYS A 145 -6.72 -24.72 -3.27
CA CYS A 145 -6.78 -24.47 -1.83
C CYS A 145 -6.55 -25.75 -1.02
#